data_AF-A0A935AWK8-F1
#
_entry.id   AF-A0A935AWK8-F1
#
_cell.length_a   1.000
_cell.length_b   1.000
_cell.length_c   1.000
_cell.angle_alpha   90.00
_cell.angle_beta   90.00
_cell.angle_gamma   90.00
#
_symmetry.space_group_name_H-M   'P 1'
#
loop_
_entity.id
_entity.type
_entity.pdbx_description
1 polymer ?
#
loop_
_entity_poly.entity_id
_entity_poly.type
_entity_poly.pdbx_seq_one_letter_code
_entity_poly.pdbx_strand_id
1 'polypeptide(L)'
;MKIDLKTTVATHSARKGRFDIVDVASARFFMIDGRGDPNTSEEYAAALATLYPVAYKVKFLSKRELGRDYVVMPLEALWWADDMEAFTSSRDKAKWRWTVMGKHHEIYLSDPRRTAPERLRTILRQPVAATA
;
A
#
# COMPACT_ATOMS: atom_id res chain seq x y z
N MET A 1 9.31 -0.01 -24.16
CA MET A 1 8.72 1.15 -23.46
C MET A 1 8.39 0.76 -22.03
N LYS A 2 8.67 1.60 -21.04
CA LYS A 2 8.42 1.29 -19.63
C LYS A 2 6.94 1.50 -19.31
N ILE A 3 6.27 0.47 -18.80
CA ILE A 3 4.84 0.52 -18.48
C ILE A 3 4.65 1.17 -17.11
N ASP A 4 3.79 2.19 -17.01
CA ASP A 4 3.33 2.71 -15.73
C ASP A 4 1.98 2.08 -15.38
N LEU A 5 1.98 1.11 -14.47
CA LEU A 5 0.78 0.38 -14.10
C LEU A 5 -0.25 1.28 -13.37
N LYS A 6 0.15 2.43 -12.80
CA LYS A 6 -0.77 3.36 -12.12
C LYS A 6 -1.82 3.94 -13.07
N THR A 7 -1.53 4.04 -14.35
CA THR A 7 -2.48 4.56 -15.35
C THR A 7 -3.53 3.53 -15.76
N THR A 8 -3.29 2.25 -15.42
CA THR A 8 -4.12 1.12 -15.84
C THR A 8 -4.95 0.52 -14.69
N VAL A 9 -4.65 0.86 -13.45
CA VAL A 9 -5.34 0.32 -12.26
C VAL A 9 -6.34 1.35 -11.73
N ALA A 10 -7.61 0.99 -11.69
CA ALA A 10 -8.71 1.88 -11.26
C ALA A 10 -8.50 2.47 -9.86
N THR A 11 -7.85 1.74 -8.95
CA THR A 11 -7.59 2.22 -7.58
C THR A 11 -6.58 3.38 -7.50
N HIS A 12 -5.96 3.75 -8.62
CA HIS A 12 -5.00 4.85 -8.75
C HIS A 12 -5.53 6.00 -9.63
N SER A 13 -6.76 5.93 -10.12
CA SER A 13 -7.38 6.94 -10.99
C SER A 13 -8.27 7.95 -10.25
N ALA A 14 -8.39 7.83 -8.92
CA ALA A 14 -9.24 8.69 -8.10
C ALA A 14 -8.86 10.18 -8.24
N ARG A 15 -9.86 11.06 -8.41
CA ARG A 15 -9.64 12.51 -8.43
C ARG A 15 -9.78 13.09 -7.02
N LYS A 16 -9.02 14.16 -6.76
CA LYS A 16 -9.05 14.89 -5.49
C LYS A 16 -10.45 15.47 -5.25
N GLY A 17 -10.94 15.36 -4.01
CA GLY A 17 -12.18 16.02 -3.58
C GLY A 17 -13.49 15.32 -3.97
N ARG A 18 -13.41 14.06 -4.44
CA ARG A 18 -14.60 13.26 -4.75
C ARG A 18 -14.43 11.82 -4.25
N PHE A 19 -15.56 11.17 -4.03
CA PHE A 19 -15.62 9.72 -3.81
C PHE A 19 -15.94 9.03 -5.14
N ASP A 20 -15.17 7.99 -5.45
CA ASP A 20 -15.40 7.12 -6.61
C ASP A 20 -15.61 5.70 -6.08
N ILE A 21 -16.64 5.02 -6.59
CA ILE A 21 -16.79 3.56 -6.41
C ILE A 21 -16.02 2.89 -7.54
N VAL A 22 -15.16 1.93 -7.21
CA VAL A 22 -14.35 1.20 -8.19
C VAL A 22 -14.41 -0.29 -7.93
N ASP A 23 -14.50 -1.06 -9.00
CA ASP A 23 -14.31 -2.50 -8.93
C ASP A 23 -12.82 -2.84 -8.88
N VAL A 24 -12.42 -3.57 -7.84
CA VAL A 24 -11.03 -3.99 -7.66
C VAL A 24 -10.86 -5.39 -8.20
N ALA A 25 -10.23 -5.50 -9.37
CA ALA A 25 -9.89 -6.80 -9.96
C ALA A 25 -8.93 -7.58 -9.06
N SER A 26 -9.10 -8.90 -9.01
CA SER A 26 -8.17 -9.79 -8.29
C SER A 26 -6.74 -9.64 -8.82
N ALA A 27 -5.78 -9.51 -7.92
CA ALA A 27 -4.38 -9.34 -8.25
C ALA A 27 -3.48 -10.16 -7.32
N ARG A 28 -2.24 -10.39 -7.76
CA ARG A 28 -1.21 -11.06 -6.98
C ARG A 28 -0.33 -10.05 -6.27
N PHE A 29 0.02 -10.35 -5.04
CA PHE A 29 0.78 -9.49 -4.16
C PHE A 29 1.81 -10.31 -3.37
N PHE A 30 2.99 -9.76 -3.14
CA PHE A 30 3.92 -10.11 -2.08
C PHE A 30 3.44 -9.45 -0.80
N MET A 31 3.35 -10.18 0.30
CA MET A 31 2.75 -9.65 1.53
C MET A 31 3.58 -10.05 2.73
N ILE A 32 3.64 -9.16 3.71
CA ILE A 32 4.19 -9.40 5.05
C ILE A 32 3.19 -8.87 6.07
N ASP A 33 2.75 -9.74 6.96
CA ASP A 33 1.92 -9.39 8.11
C ASP A 33 2.79 -8.91 9.28
N GLY A 34 2.21 -8.07 10.14
CA GLY A 34 2.83 -7.65 11.38
C GLY A 34 1.89 -6.86 12.27
N ARG A 35 2.43 -6.30 13.36
CA ARG A 35 1.65 -5.59 14.38
C ARG A 35 2.38 -4.36 14.94
N GLY A 36 1.64 -3.55 15.67
CA GLY A 36 2.15 -2.39 16.40
C GLY A 36 2.31 -1.12 15.56
N ASP A 37 2.80 -0.06 16.21
CA ASP A 37 2.88 1.27 15.62
C ASP A 37 3.91 1.30 14.48
N PRO A 38 3.50 1.59 13.23
CA PRO A 38 4.43 1.61 12.09
C PRO A 38 5.47 2.72 12.16
N ASN A 39 5.28 3.72 13.03
CA ASN A 39 6.24 4.82 13.20
C ASN A 39 7.44 4.44 14.08
N THR A 40 7.28 3.42 14.94
CA THR A 40 8.31 3.01 15.91
C THR A 40 8.65 1.52 15.83
N SER A 41 7.84 0.72 15.14
CA SER A 41 8.02 -0.72 15.04
C SER A 41 9.21 -1.08 14.15
N GLU A 42 10.20 -1.75 14.75
CA GLU A 42 11.30 -2.38 14.01
C GLU A 42 10.79 -3.48 13.06
N GLU A 43 9.71 -4.17 13.43
CA GLU A 43 9.06 -5.19 12.59
C GLU A 43 8.51 -4.56 11.30
N TYR A 44 7.87 -3.39 11.39
CA TYR A 44 7.39 -2.65 10.22
C TYR A 44 8.55 -2.18 9.33
N ALA A 45 9.61 -1.63 9.93
CA ALA A 45 10.81 -1.23 9.19
C ALA A 45 11.48 -2.41 8.48
N ALA A 46 11.58 -3.57 9.15
CA ALA A 46 12.14 -4.80 8.59
C ALA A 46 11.28 -5.37 7.45
N ALA A 47 9.95 -5.31 7.57
CA ALA A 47 9.04 -5.71 6.51
C ALA A 47 9.26 -4.89 5.23
N LEU A 48 9.38 -3.56 5.36
CA LEU A 48 9.70 -2.67 4.23
C LEU A 48 11.08 -2.98 3.64
N ALA A 49 12.10 -3.13 4.50
CA ALA A 49 13.45 -3.47 4.09
C ALA A 49 13.53 -4.82 3.36
N THR A 50 12.56 -5.70 3.56
CA THR A 50 12.44 -7.00 2.86
C THR A 50 11.68 -6.87 1.54
N LEU A 51 10.53 -6.20 1.53
CA LEU A 51 9.67 -6.12 0.34
C LEU A 51 10.33 -5.34 -0.81
N TYR A 52 10.97 -4.21 -0.52
CA TYR A 52 11.57 -3.36 -1.55
C TYR A 52 12.64 -4.10 -2.39
N PRO A 53 13.65 -4.76 -1.80
CA PRO A 53 14.64 -5.52 -2.57
C PRO A 53 14.01 -6.63 -3.42
N VAL A 54 13.02 -7.36 -2.88
CA VAL A 54 12.29 -8.39 -3.64
C VAL A 54 11.58 -7.76 -4.83
N ALA A 55 11.00 -6.57 -4.66
CA ALA A 55 10.33 -5.82 -5.72
C ALA A 55 11.21 -5.48 -6.89
N TYR A 56 12.32 -4.84 -6.57
CA TYR A 56 13.26 -4.41 -7.58
C TYR A 56 13.88 -5.62 -8.28
N LYS A 57 14.19 -6.70 -7.55
CA LYS A 57 14.72 -7.93 -8.14
C LYS A 57 13.73 -8.57 -9.12
N VAL A 58 12.45 -8.70 -8.75
CA VAL A 58 11.41 -9.24 -9.63
C VAL A 58 11.21 -8.35 -10.86
N LYS A 59 11.20 -7.04 -10.69
CA LYS A 59 11.12 -6.09 -11.80
C LYS A 59 12.30 -6.27 -12.77
N PHE A 60 13.52 -6.31 -12.25
CA PHE A 60 14.71 -6.45 -13.10
C PHE A 60 14.74 -7.80 -13.82
N LEU A 61 14.31 -8.86 -13.15
CA LEU A 61 14.13 -10.17 -13.76
C LEU A 61 13.07 -10.12 -14.89
N SER A 62 11.90 -9.52 -14.64
CA SER A 62 10.85 -9.34 -15.65
C SER A 62 11.34 -8.56 -16.88
N LYS A 63 12.12 -7.51 -16.66
CA LYS A 63 12.72 -6.73 -17.75
C LYS A 63 13.70 -7.58 -18.57
N ARG A 64 14.59 -8.33 -17.89
CA ARG A 64 15.67 -9.09 -18.53
C ARG A 64 15.15 -10.34 -19.25
N GLU A 65 14.29 -11.11 -18.60
CA GLU A 65 13.84 -12.43 -19.09
C GLU A 65 12.59 -12.33 -19.96
N LEU A 66 11.69 -11.38 -19.68
CA LEU A 66 10.37 -11.30 -20.34
C LEU A 66 10.24 -10.06 -21.24
N GLY A 67 11.26 -9.19 -21.30
CA GLY A 67 11.18 -7.91 -22.00
C GLY A 67 10.15 -6.92 -21.43
N ARG A 68 9.60 -7.21 -20.24
CA ARG A 68 8.52 -6.45 -19.61
C ARG A 68 9.10 -5.51 -18.55
N ASP A 69 9.37 -4.27 -18.95
CA ASP A 69 9.80 -3.20 -18.05
C ASP A 69 8.60 -2.41 -17.54
N TYR A 70 8.51 -2.25 -16.21
CA TYR A 70 7.45 -1.51 -15.56
C TYR A 70 7.96 -0.60 -14.43
N VAL A 71 7.20 0.43 -14.10
CA VAL A 71 7.40 1.25 -12.90
C VAL A 71 6.97 0.42 -11.69
N VAL A 72 7.82 0.35 -10.65
CA VAL A 72 7.42 -0.30 -9.39
C VAL A 72 6.22 0.49 -8.84
N MET A 73 5.13 -0.22 -8.55
CA MET A 73 3.91 0.42 -8.08
C MET A 73 4.15 1.16 -6.76
N PRO A 74 3.38 2.24 -6.50
CA PRO A 74 3.36 2.87 -5.19
C PRO A 74 3.01 1.82 -4.18
N LEU A 75 3.50 2.05 -3.00
CA LEU A 75 3.40 1.01 -2.05
C LEU A 75 1.81 1.04 -1.59
N GLU A 76 1.15 0.01 -0.99
CA GLU A 76 -0.08 -0.13 -0.16
C GLU A 76 0.01 -0.97 1.17
N ALA A 77 -0.76 -0.62 2.20
CA ALA A 77 -0.88 -1.42 3.43
C ALA A 77 -2.36 -1.53 3.86
N LEU A 78 -2.72 -2.69 4.42
CA LEU A 78 -3.99 -2.89 5.13
C LEU A 78 -3.75 -2.66 6.62
N TRP A 79 -4.71 -1.99 7.26
CA TRP A 79 -4.67 -1.68 8.69
C TRP A 79 -5.97 -2.11 9.32
N TRP A 80 -5.88 -2.84 10.42
CA TRP A 80 -7.03 -3.21 11.23
C TRP A 80 -6.59 -3.40 12.68
N ALA A 81 -7.55 -3.67 13.56
CA ALA A 81 -7.31 -4.04 14.94
C ALA A 81 -8.44 -4.99 15.37
N ASP A 82 -8.22 -5.73 16.46
CA ASP A 82 -9.28 -6.56 17.03
C ASP A 82 -10.44 -5.68 17.55
N ASP A 83 -10.11 -4.47 18.01
CA ASP A 83 -11.05 -3.41 18.35
C ASP A 83 -10.73 -2.14 17.52
N MET A 84 -11.67 -1.73 16.67
CA MET A 84 -11.51 -0.58 15.78
C MET A 84 -11.50 0.77 16.52
N GLU A 85 -11.88 0.81 17.81
CA GLU A 85 -11.63 1.99 18.66
C GLU A 85 -10.15 2.35 18.75
N ALA A 86 -9.24 1.41 18.46
CA ALA A 86 -7.80 1.65 18.33
C ALA A 86 -7.44 2.73 17.30
N PHE A 87 -8.30 3.00 16.32
CA PHE A 87 -8.08 4.04 15.31
C PHE A 87 -8.79 5.36 15.61
N THR A 88 -9.77 5.37 16.52
CA THR A 88 -10.68 6.51 16.72
C THR A 88 -10.51 7.17 18.08
N SER A 89 -11.20 6.66 19.10
CA SER A 89 -11.28 7.20 20.46
C SER A 89 -10.00 6.93 21.24
N SER A 90 -9.54 5.68 21.24
CA SER A 90 -8.39 5.25 22.04
C SER A 90 -7.04 5.59 21.40
N ARG A 91 -7.00 5.70 20.06
CA ARG A 91 -5.78 6.02 19.26
C ARG A 91 -4.55 5.19 19.63
N ASP A 92 -4.77 3.95 20.05
CA ASP A 92 -3.73 3.05 20.51
C ASP A 92 -3.10 2.28 19.35
N LYS A 93 -2.02 2.84 18.81
CA LYS A 93 -1.28 2.25 17.68
C LYS A 93 -0.59 0.93 18.01
N ALA A 94 -0.38 0.61 19.29
CA ALA A 94 0.22 -0.67 19.67
C ALA A 94 -0.70 -1.87 19.36
N LYS A 95 -2.02 -1.63 19.28
CA LYS A 95 -3.03 -2.63 18.94
C LYS A 95 -3.25 -2.81 17.45
N TRP A 96 -2.58 -2.00 16.62
CA TRP A 96 -2.74 -2.09 15.17
C TRP A 96 -2.15 -3.41 14.67
N ARG A 97 -2.87 -4.03 13.75
CA ARG A 97 -2.44 -5.13 12.91
C ARG A 97 -2.35 -4.61 11.49
N TRP A 98 -1.37 -5.10 10.77
CA TRP A 98 -1.17 -4.67 9.40
C TRP A 98 -0.70 -5.80 8.51
N THR A 99 -1.09 -5.72 7.24
CA THR A 99 -0.49 -6.48 6.16
C THR A 99 0.06 -5.46 5.20
N VAL A 100 1.38 -5.43 5.10
CA VAL A 100 2.09 -4.67 4.07
C VAL A 100 2.11 -5.57 2.84
N MET A 101 1.39 -5.17 1.79
CA MET A 101 1.12 -6.06 0.64
C MET A 101 2.01 -5.71 -0.55
N GLY A 102 1.64 -6.14 -1.77
CA GLY A 102 2.02 -5.48 -3.01
C GLY A 102 2.36 -6.29 -4.24
N LYS A 103 2.06 -5.76 -5.43
CA LYS A 103 2.98 -6.03 -6.56
C LYS A 103 4.34 -5.36 -6.31
N HIS A 104 4.40 -4.41 -5.36
CA HIS A 104 5.07 -4.39 -4.02
C HIS A 104 4.62 -3.09 -3.26
N HIS A 105 4.14 -3.11 -1.98
CA HIS A 105 3.12 -2.17 -1.35
C HIS A 105 3.29 -1.62 0.21
N GLU A 106 3.21 -0.26 0.55
CA GLU A 106 2.96 0.82 1.64
C GLU A 106 2.02 1.98 1.14
N ILE A 107 0.81 2.21 1.68
CA ILE A 107 -0.02 3.40 1.33
C ILE A 107 0.47 4.55 2.20
N TYR A 108 1.39 5.32 1.65
CA TYR A 108 1.34 6.77 1.65
C TYR A 108 1.58 7.16 0.19
N LEU A 109 0.74 7.98 -0.44
CA LEU A 109 1.08 8.48 -1.80
C LEU A 109 2.26 9.46 -1.76
N SER A 110 2.88 9.63 -0.60
CA SER A 110 3.80 10.68 -0.20
C SER A 110 4.52 10.21 1.07
N ASP A 111 5.80 9.83 1.01
CA ASP A 111 6.58 9.51 2.23
C ASP A 111 6.54 10.75 3.14
N PRO A 112 5.95 10.69 4.36
CA PRO A 112 5.79 11.84 5.22
C PRO A 112 7.11 12.42 5.73
N ARG A 113 8.22 11.67 5.60
CA ARG A 113 9.58 12.16 5.88
C ARG A 113 10.20 12.89 4.68
N ARG A 114 9.65 12.69 3.48
CA ARG A 114 10.20 13.22 2.21
C ARG A 114 9.25 14.13 1.44
N THR A 115 7.99 14.25 1.88
CA THR A 115 6.95 14.99 1.17
C THR A 115 6.38 16.07 2.07
N ALA A 116 6.41 17.30 1.58
CA ALA A 116 5.85 18.44 2.30
C ALA A 116 4.36 18.21 2.62
N PRO A 117 3.88 18.63 3.81
CA PRO A 117 2.52 18.34 4.29
C PRO A 117 1.40 18.65 3.28
N GLU A 118 1.52 19.74 2.55
CA GLU A 118 0.55 20.21 1.54
C GLU A 118 0.50 19.36 0.27
N ARG A 119 1.52 18.52 0.06
CA ARG A 119 1.61 17.57 -1.05
C ARG A 119 1.27 16.14 -0.63
N LEU A 120 1.02 15.91 0.66
CA LEU A 120 0.60 14.61 1.15
C LEU A 120 -0.73 14.22 0.51
N ARG A 121 -0.73 13.06 -0.13
CA ARG A 121 -1.95 12.43 -0.63
C ARG A 121 -2.24 11.21 0.26
N THR A 122 -3.45 11.18 0.82
CA THR A 122 -3.97 10.04 1.57
C THR A 122 -5.13 9.47 0.77
N ILE A 123 -5.08 8.17 0.46
CA ILE A 123 -6.24 7.44 -0.07
C ILE A 123 -6.68 6.48 1.04
N LEU A 124 -7.89 6.69 1.53
CA LEU A 124 -8.57 5.73 2.40
C LEU A 124 -9.40 4.81 1.52
N ARG A 125 -9.17 3.50 1.61
CA ARG A 125 -9.97 2.48 0.94
C ARG A 125 -10.73 1.71 2.00
N GLN A 126 -12.05 1.70 1.90
CA GLN A 126 -12.92 0.92 2.77
C GLN A 126 -13.54 -0.20 1.93
N PRO A 127 -13.36 -1.47 2.30
CA PRO A 127 -14.07 -2.55 1.63
C PRO A 127 -15.57 -2.36 1.89
N VAL A 128 -16.36 -2.28 0.81
CA VAL A 128 -17.82 -2.29 0.88
C VAL A 128 -18.24 -3.66 0.40
N ALA A 129 -18.73 -4.50 1.30
CA ALA A 129 -19.48 -5.69 0.93
C ALA A 129 -20.95 -5.30 0.83
N ALA A 130 -21.63 -5.72 -0.25
CA ALA A 130 -23.08 -5.70 -0.23
C ALA A 130 -23.54 -6.65 0.87
N THR A 131 -24.30 -6.15 1.84
CA THR A 131 -24.98 -7.00 2.82
C THR A 131 -25.92 -7.91 2.04
N ALA A 132 -25.67 -9.22 2.10
CA ALA A 132 -26.59 -10.22 1.58
C ALA A 132 -27.77 -10.41 2.52
#